data_AF-A0AAF0FW31-F1
#
_entry.id   AF-A0AAF0FW31-F1
#
_cell.length_a   1.000
_cell.length_b   1.000
_cell.length_c   1.000
_cell.angle_alpha   90.00
_cell.angle_beta   90.00
_cell.angle_gamma   90.00
#
_symmetry.space_group_name_H-M   'P 1'
#
loop_
_entity.id
_entity.type
_entity.pdbx_description
1 polymer ?
#
loop_
_entity_poly.entity_id
_entity_poly.type
_entity_poly.pdbx_seq_one_letter_code
_entity_poly.pdbx_strand_id
1 'polypeptide(L)'
;MKVIRSNEEAIECAKKCLGEKDVSGCFVDCAIGKEPIEEASQWIKVFQRLLKETSNKYGFVNVLFSREFGSFIKNPRQHLKKKLFIYTHDLLRGRLKPEEYGPKAAAALRTSLKTNLRTLYQNWVFLGIIYHLHRNGTLVIYPEHYVLSLERSGKQKLRWIPPNLVIDIPGKGSLSFFLEAPRPLAWEDTSDLKESWKLYTALRPDMMIYGGRIMDILDTNSNPPVKKPDLIVECKELIDWYARVRDVRGPLARPLTAEEWRNLWIQGLWDGLAEVLGVTRKEAIEQAKEKKGIRLNEVKVVELYKSVYNPREMILVSRYSVPDEVRHELESHGIIVYDNVGFDLNKLAVVAEHVSRYAKSHGETIIKIKDEKLARLLQKIIILYNNGKLDLNKLEELVKHEV
;
A
#
# COMPACT_ATOMS: atom_id res chain seq x y z
N MET A 1 20.46 2.38 18.92
CA MET A 1 19.32 3.23 18.46
C MET A 1 19.62 4.73 18.61
N LYS A 2 20.52 5.26 17.78
CA LYS A 2 20.86 6.70 17.75
C LYS A 2 20.19 7.37 16.53
N VAL A 3 18.86 7.49 16.58
CA VAL A 3 18.12 8.43 15.74
C VAL A 3 18.00 9.69 16.57
N ILE A 4 18.35 10.85 16.01
CA ILE A 4 18.22 12.12 16.72
C ILE A 4 16.80 12.27 17.26
N ARG A 5 16.71 12.45 18.58
CA ARG A 5 15.45 12.50 19.31
C ARG A 5 15.08 13.93 19.68
N SER A 6 16.05 14.80 19.88
CA SER A 6 15.82 16.21 20.23
C SER A 6 16.11 17.16 19.06
N ASN A 7 15.50 18.34 19.11
CA ASN A 7 15.83 19.41 18.19
C ASN A 7 17.27 19.91 18.39
N GLU A 8 17.77 19.89 19.62
CA GLU A 8 19.14 20.34 19.96
C GLU A 8 20.20 19.48 19.28
N GLU A 9 20.07 18.15 19.33
CA GLU A 9 20.93 17.21 18.62
C GLU A 9 20.89 17.48 17.09
N ALA A 10 19.70 17.77 16.55
CA ALA A 10 19.53 18.04 15.13
C ALA A 10 20.25 19.34 14.71
N ILE A 11 20.22 20.35 15.56
CA ILE A 11 20.92 21.63 15.35
C ILE A 11 22.44 21.42 15.43
N GLU A 12 22.91 20.62 16.40
CA GLU A 12 24.33 20.29 16.53
C GLU A 12 24.86 19.57 15.28
N CYS A 13 24.12 18.57 14.78
CA CYS A 13 24.44 17.91 13.52
C CYS A 13 24.45 18.88 12.33
N ALA A 14 23.52 19.82 12.26
CA ALA A 14 23.47 20.83 11.21
C ALA A 14 24.73 21.72 11.23
N LYS A 15 25.12 22.20 12.41
CA LYS A 15 26.32 23.03 12.61
C LYS A 15 27.59 22.26 12.24
N LYS A 16 27.71 21.01 12.71
CA LYS A 16 28.85 20.14 12.41
C LYS A 16 28.99 19.88 10.91
N CYS A 17 27.89 19.60 10.22
CA CYS A 17 27.92 19.23 8.81
C CYS A 17 28.08 20.42 7.85
N LEU A 18 27.95 21.67 8.30
CA LEU A 18 28.03 22.85 7.44
C LEU A 18 29.41 23.01 6.76
N GLY A 19 30.47 22.52 7.40
CA GLY A 19 31.84 22.53 6.85
C GLY A 19 32.18 21.37 5.92
N GLU A 20 31.26 20.41 5.74
CA GLU A 20 31.50 19.21 4.95
C GLU A 20 31.22 19.42 3.46
N LYS A 21 32.01 18.77 2.59
CA LYS A 21 31.80 18.80 1.13
C LYS A 21 30.42 18.24 0.72
N ASP A 22 29.91 17.27 1.48
CA ASP A 22 28.58 16.69 1.31
C ASP A 22 27.74 16.91 2.57
N VAL A 23 27.32 18.17 2.79
CA VAL A 23 26.48 18.57 3.92
C VAL A 23 25.26 17.65 4.07
N SER A 24 24.58 17.35 2.96
CA SER A 24 23.38 16.49 2.96
C SER A 24 23.69 15.06 3.40
N GLY A 25 24.79 14.47 2.94
CA GLY A 25 25.21 13.14 3.33
C GLY A 25 25.67 13.07 4.78
N CYS A 26 26.48 14.05 5.21
CA CYS A 26 26.87 14.19 6.61
C CYS A 26 25.64 14.28 7.51
N PHE A 27 24.67 15.12 7.15
CA PHE A 27 23.48 15.32 7.97
C PHE A 27 22.61 14.06 8.03
N VAL A 28 22.45 13.32 6.93
CA VAL A 28 21.75 12.02 6.94
C VAL A 28 22.42 11.06 7.92
N ASP A 29 23.75 10.91 7.85
CA ASP A 29 24.49 9.99 8.71
C ASP A 29 24.45 10.42 10.18
N CYS A 30 24.45 11.73 10.45
CA CYS A 30 24.37 12.29 11.79
C CYS A 30 22.95 12.18 12.38
N ALA A 31 21.91 12.49 11.59
CA ALA A 31 20.53 12.56 12.04
C ALA A 31 19.82 11.22 12.15
N ILE A 32 20.09 10.31 11.21
CA ILE A 32 19.47 8.99 11.17
C ILE A 32 20.40 7.93 11.77
N GLY A 33 21.71 8.08 11.61
CA GLY A 33 22.67 7.05 11.97
C GLY A 33 22.78 5.95 10.92
N LYS A 34 23.80 5.08 11.09
CA LYS A 34 24.03 3.93 10.19
C LYS A 34 23.02 2.81 10.40
N GLU A 35 22.68 2.49 11.65
CA GLU A 35 21.82 1.35 12.00
C GLU A 35 20.48 1.35 11.23
N PRO A 36 19.69 2.45 11.17
CA PRO A 36 18.40 2.41 10.49
C PRO A 36 18.52 2.30 8.95
N ILE A 37 19.62 2.80 8.39
CA ILE A 37 19.91 2.69 6.95
C ILE A 37 20.33 1.25 6.62
N GLU A 38 21.10 0.60 7.50
CA GLU A 38 21.47 -0.80 7.40
C GLU A 38 20.25 -1.71 7.55
N GLU A 39 19.39 -1.45 8.53
CA GLU A 39 18.11 -2.16 8.69
C GLU A 39 17.25 -2.03 7.44
N ALA A 40 17.06 -0.80 6.92
CA ALA A 40 16.33 -0.59 5.68
C ALA A 40 16.93 -1.39 4.51
N SER A 41 18.26 -1.42 4.42
CA SER A 41 18.99 -2.17 3.39
C SER A 41 18.80 -3.68 3.53
N GLN A 42 18.71 -4.22 4.76
CA GLN A 42 18.38 -5.62 5.00
C GLN A 42 16.96 -5.95 4.56
N TRP A 43 15.98 -5.12 4.89
CA TRP A 43 14.59 -5.32 4.48
C TRP A 43 14.45 -5.27 2.96
N ILE A 44 15.12 -4.31 2.31
CA ILE A 44 15.15 -4.19 0.85
C ILE A 44 15.68 -5.46 0.20
N LYS A 45 16.74 -6.07 0.74
CA LYS A 45 17.30 -7.34 0.22
C LYS A 45 16.29 -8.48 0.30
N VAL A 46 15.59 -8.62 1.43
CA VAL A 46 14.57 -9.67 1.59
C VAL A 46 13.38 -9.42 0.66
N PHE A 47 12.92 -8.17 0.57
CA PHE A 47 11.87 -7.75 -0.34
C PHE A 47 12.19 -8.03 -1.81
N GLN A 48 13.38 -7.64 -2.28
CA GLN A 48 13.82 -7.86 -3.67
C GLN A 48 13.93 -9.35 -4.03
N ARG A 49 14.33 -10.19 -3.06
CA ARG A 49 14.37 -11.64 -3.26
C ARG A 49 12.97 -12.21 -3.48
N LEU A 50 12.04 -11.91 -2.56
CA LEU A 50 10.66 -12.36 -2.68
C LEU A 50 10.00 -11.82 -3.95
N LEU A 51 10.22 -10.54 -4.27
CA LEU A 51 9.74 -9.94 -5.52
C LEU A 51 10.20 -10.73 -6.75
N LYS A 52 11.49 -11.08 -6.82
CA LYS A 52 12.02 -11.87 -7.94
C LYS A 52 11.38 -13.26 -8.01
N GLU A 53 11.27 -13.95 -6.89
CA GLU A 53 10.69 -15.29 -6.83
C GLU A 53 9.20 -15.29 -7.22
N THR A 54 8.42 -14.34 -6.68
CA THR A 54 7.00 -14.17 -7.01
C THR A 54 6.81 -13.77 -8.47
N SER A 55 7.64 -12.85 -9.00
CA SER A 55 7.61 -12.49 -10.43
C SER A 55 7.87 -13.68 -11.34
N ASN A 56 8.82 -14.55 -10.97
CA ASN A 56 9.08 -15.76 -11.74
C ASN A 56 7.90 -16.75 -11.72
N LYS A 57 7.24 -16.93 -10.57
CA LYS A 57 6.07 -17.81 -10.44
C LYS A 57 4.92 -17.35 -11.32
N TYR A 58 4.57 -16.08 -11.24
CA TYR A 58 3.42 -15.51 -11.97
C TYR A 58 3.74 -15.08 -13.41
N GLY A 59 5.01 -15.06 -13.80
CA GLY A 59 5.45 -14.57 -15.10
C GLY A 59 5.34 -13.06 -15.26
N PHE A 60 5.48 -12.29 -14.18
CA PHE A 60 5.47 -10.84 -14.26
C PHE A 60 6.67 -10.32 -15.05
N VAL A 61 6.40 -9.56 -16.11
CA VAL A 61 7.43 -8.99 -17.00
C VAL A 61 8.08 -7.78 -16.34
N ASN A 62 7.31 -7.00 -15.58
CA ASN A 62 7.80 -5.84 -14.84
C ASN A 62 6.97 -5.60 -13.58
N VAL A 63 7.56 -4.94 -12.59
CA VAL A 63 6.86 -4.50 -11.38
C VAL A 63 7.07 -3.00 -11.18
N LEU A 64 5.97 -2.25 -11.15
CA LEU A 64 5.98 -0.80 -11.03
C LEU A 64 5.90 -0.36 -9.57
N PHE A 65 6.66 0.69 -9.26
CA PHE A 65 6.70 1.34 -7.96
C PHE A 65 6.43 2.83 -8.12
N SER A 66 5.97 3.48 -7.04
CA SER A 66 5.99 4.94 -7.01
C SER A 66 7.43 5.44 -7.15
N ARG A 67 7.62 6.64 -7.73
CA ARG A 67 8.95 7.25 -7.90
C ARG A 67 9.73 7.33 -6.59
N GLU A 68 9.02 7.64 -5.51
CA GLU A 68 9.55 7.74 -4.16
C GLU A 68 10.05 6.39 -3.65
N PHE A 69 9.17 5.39 -3.63
CA PHE A 69 9.50 4.06 -3.13
C PHE A 69 10.56 3.37 -4.00
N GLY A 70 10.44 3.49 -5.33
CA GLY A 70 11.43 2.99 -6.29
C GLY A 70 12.83 3.60 -6.07
N SER A 71 12.91 4.90 -5.79
CA SER A 71 14.19 5.53 -5.45
C SER A 71 14.73 5.04 -4.11
N PHE A 72 13.87 4.78 -3.12
CA PHE A 72 14.27 4.29 -1.80
C PHE A 72 14.85 2.88 -1.85
N ILE A 73 14.15 1.94 -2.51
CA ILE A 73 14.62 0.55 -2.63
C ILE A 73 15.90 0.40 -3.47
N LYS A 74 16.20 1.37 -4.35
CA LYS A 74 17.44 1.38 -5.11
C LYS A 74 18.64 1.78 -4.25
N ASN A 75 18.50 2.83 -3.44
CA ASN A 75 19.52 3.28 -2.51
C ASN A 75 18.88 4.17 -1.42
N PRO A 76 18.65 3.64 -0.20
CA PRO A 76 17.92 4.36 0.84
C PRO A 76 18.66 5.61 1.31
N ARG A 77 20.00 5.56 1.47
CA ARG A 77 20.81 6.72 1.88
C ARG A 77 20.75 7.84 0.84
N GLN A 78 20.94 7.50 -0.44
CA GLN A 78 20.88 8.49 -1.52
C GLN A 78 19.46 9.05 -1.69
N HIS A 79 18.41 8.25 -1.48
CA HIS A 79 17.04 8.73 -1.46
C HIS A 79 16.82 9.77 -0.35
N LEU A 80 17.29 9.48 0.87
CA LEU A 80 17.21 10.41 1.99
C LEU A 80 17.96 11.72 1.72
N LYS A 81 19.15 11.67 1.10
CA LYS A 81 19.88 12.87 0.66
C LYS A 81 19.06 13.74 -0.29
N LYS A 82 18.35 13.13 -1.27
CA LYS A 82 17.49 13.88 -2.21
C LYS A 82 16.38 14.65 -1.49
N LYS A 83 15.87 14.14 -0.36
CA LYS A 83 14.87 14.85 0.46
C LYS A 83 15.40 16.13 1.07
N LEU A 84 16.71 16.22 1.29
CA LEU A 84 17.35 17.39 1.85
C LEU A 84 17.77 18.43 0.82
N PHE A 85 17.58 18.18 -0.48
CA PHE A 85 18.17 19.00 -1.53
C PHE A 85 17.84 20.49 -1.39
N ILE A 86 16.54 20.82 -1.27
CA ILE A 86 16.08 22.21 -1.14
C ILE A 86 16.55 22.81 0.20
N TYR A 87 16.30 22.12 1.31
CA TYR A 87 16.71 22.58 2.64
C TYR A 87 18.21 22.86 2.75
N THR A 88 19.05 21.99 2.16
CA THR A 88 20.51 22.11 2.23
C THR A 88 20.99 23.24 1.35
N HIS A 89 20.37 23.42 0.19
CA HIS A 89 20.66 24.54 -0.69
C HIS A 89 20.35 25.90 -0.03
N ASP A 90 19.21 26.00 0.68
CA ASP A 90 18.84 27.24 1.37
C ASP A 90 19.73 27.51 2.60
N LEU A 91 20.15 26.45 3.32
CA LEU A 91 21.16 26.53 4.37
C LEU A 91 22.49 27.08 3.84
N LEU A 92 22.99 26.54 2.73
CA LEU A 92 24.26 26.96 2.12
C LEU A 92 24.23 28.39 1.59
N ARG A 93 23.06 28.90 1.19
CA ARG A 93 22.87 30.29 0.77
C ARG A 93 22.63 31.27 1.93
N GLY A 94 22.65 30.78 3.18
CA GLY A 94 22.36 31.59 4.36
C GLY A 94 20.90 32.04 4.48
N ARG A 95 19.99 31.48 3.67
CA ARG A 95 18.54 31.74 3.76
C ARG A 95 17.88 30.99 4.90
N LEU A 96 18.50 29.90 5.33
CA LEU A 96 18.05 29.06 6.43
C LEU A 96 19.19 28.92 7.44
N LYS A 97 18.93 29.15 8.73
CA LYS A 97 19.94 28.96 9.78
C LYS A 97 20.02 27.50 10.23
N PRO A 98 21.15 27.01 10.77
CA PRO A 98 21.26 25.66 11.33
C PRO A 98 20.17 25.32 12.35
N GLU A 99 19.75 26.31 13.14
CA GLU A 99 18.69 26.22 14.14
C GLU A 99 17.33 25.83 13.54
N GLU A 100 17.08 26.26 12.30
CA GLU A 100 15.84 25.98 11.57
C GLU A 100 15.99 24.75 10.65
N TYR A 101 17.15 24.61 10.01
CA TYR A 101 17.46 23.47 9.15
C TYR A 101 17.41 22.15 9.91
N GLY A 102 18.11 22.05 11.05
CA GLY A 102 18.27 20.81 11.80
C GLY A 102 16.93 20.11 12.09
N PRO A 103 15.99 20.76 12.81
CA PRO A 103 14.69 20.18 13.13
C PRO A 103 13.85 19.82 11.90
N LYS A 104 13.78 20.70 10.89
CA LYS A 104 13.00 20.47 9.66
C LYS A 104 13.55 19.31 8.84
N ALA A 105 14.86 19.31 8.60
CA ALA A 105 15.55 18.25 7.87
C ALA A 105 15.40 16.91 8.60
N ALA A 106 15.63 16.87 9.92
CA ALA A 106 15.48 15.64 10.71
C ALA A 106 14.05 15.09 10.67
N ALA A 107 13.02 15.96 10.75
CA ALA A 107 11.63 15.56 10.61
C ALA A 107 11.31 14.99 9.21
N ALA A 108 11.80 15.63 8.15
CA ALA A 108 11.62 15.17 6.78
C ALA A 108 12.27 13.79 6.55
N LEU A 109 13.50 13.59 7.05
CA LEU A 109 14.19 12.31 6.97
C LEU A 109 13.45 11.20 7.72
N ARG A 110 13.04 11.45 8.97
CA ARG A 110 12.31 10.46 9.79
C ARG A 110 10.99 10.07 9.14
N THR A 111 10.24 11.04 8.62
CA THR A 111 8.98 10.80 7.92
C THR A 111 9.19 9.99 6.64
N SER A 112 10.18 10.36 5.83
CA SER A 112 10.51 9.63 4.59
C SER A 112 10.93 8.19 4.87
N LEU A 113 11.81 7.97 5.84
CA LEU A 113 12.27 6.63 6.22
C LEU A 113 11.09 5.76 6.71
N LYS A 114 10.30 6.27 7.67
CA LYS A 114 9.14 5.54 8.21
C LYS A 114 8.12 5.18 7.13
N THR A 115 7.79 6.14 6.26
CA THR A 115 6.79 5.93 5.19
C THR A 115 7.25 4.86 4.20
N ASN A 116 8.52 4.90 3.81
CA ASN A 116 9.07 3.91 2.87
C ASN A 116 9.21 2.52 3.51
N LEU A 117 9.60 2.42 4.78
CA LEU A 117 9.63 1.14 5.50
C LEU A 117 8.23 0.52 5.67
N ARG A 118 7.22 1.33 5.97
CA ARG A 118 5.81 0.89 5.98
C ARG A 118 5.40 0.31 4.62
N THR A 119 5.67 1.07 3.56
CA THR A 119 5.37 0.65 2.17
C THR A 119 6.08 -0.66 1.82
N LEU A 120 7.33 -0.80 2.25
CA LEU A 120 8.12 -2.01 2.02
C LEU A 120 7.48 -3.22 2.67
N TYR A 121 7.13 -3.11 3.95
CA TYR A 121 6.54 -4.22 4.70
C TYR A 121 5.18 -4.63 4.13
N GLN A 122 4.31 -3.67 3.82
CA GLN A 122 3.02 -3.91 3.17
C GLN A 122 3.16 -4.65 1.84
N ASN A 123 4.05 -4.17 0.97
CA ASN A 123 4.31 -4.81 -0.31
C ASN A 123 4.94 -6.20 -0.13
N TRP A 124 5.79 -6.40 0.88
CA TRP A 124 6.35 -7.71 1.21
C TRP A 124 5.27 -8.70 1.67
N VAL A 125 4.35 -8.28 2.55
CA VAL A 125 3.22 -9.11 2.98
C VAL A 125 2.33 -9.47 1.79
N PHE A 126 1.99 -8.51 0.93
CA PHE A 126 1.21 -8.77 -0.28
C PHE A 126 1.89 -9.80 -1.18
N LEU A 127 3.17 -9.61 -1.49
CA LEU A 127 3.95 -10.53 -2.31
C LEU A 127 4.05 -11.92 -1.68
N GLY A 128 4.15 -12.01 -0.35
CA GLY A 128 4.23 -13.27 0.38
C GLY A 128 2.91 -14.02 0.41
N ILE A 129 1.79 -13.31 0.53
CA ILE A 129 0.44 -13.90 0.39
C ILE A 129 0.29 -14.51 -0.99
N ILE A 130 0.54 -13.74 -2.06
CA ILE A 130 0.36 -14.26 -3.43
C ILE A 130 1.39 -15.35 -3.77
N TYR A 131 2.61 -15.27 -3.22
CA TYR A 131 3.60 -16.35 -3.38
C TYR A 131 3.04 -17.71 -2.96
N HIS A 132 2.34 -17.77 -1.83
CA HIS A 132 1.75 -19.00 -1.29
C HIS A 132 0.41 -19.37 -1.93
N LEU A 133 -0.31 -18.41 -2.50
CA LEU A 133 -1.51 -18.69 -3.28
C LEU A 133 -1.18 -19.34 -4.63
N HIS A 134 0.03 -19.17 -5.15
CA HIS A 134 0.43 -19.72 -6.43
C HIS A 134 0.46 -21.26 -6.43
N ARG A 135 -0.34 -21.85 -7.31
CA ARG A 135 -0.33 -23.28 -7.66
C ARG A 135 -0.08 -23.46 -9.16
N ASN A 136 0.37 -24.64 -9.58
CA ASN A 136 0.47 -24.95 -11.01
C ASN A 136 -0.88 -24.72 -11.69
N GLY A 137 -0.88 -23.94 -12.78
CA GLY A 137 -2.11 -23.54 -13.47
C GLY A 137 -2.74 -22.24 -12.96
N THR A 138 -2.17 -21.56 -11.96
CA THR A 138 -2.65 -20.24 -11.53
C THR A 138 -2.50 -19.23 -12.66
N LEU A 139 -3.58 -18.49 -12.94
CA LEU A 139 -3.61 -17.50 -14.01
C LEU A 139 -3.68 -16.10 -13.44
N VAL A 140 -2.89 -15.19 -14.01
CA VAL A 140 -3.06 -13.75 -13.81
C VAL A 140 -4.09 -13.29 -14.82
N ILE A 141 -5.26 -12.87 -14.34
CA ILE A 141 -6.33 -12.29 -15.16
C ILE A 141 -6.06 -10.81 -15.39
N TYR A 142 -5.63 -10.10 -14.35
CA TYR A 142 -5.22 -8.71 -14.42
C TYR A 142 -3.95 -8.53 -13.59
N PRO A 143 -2.95 -7.76 -14.07
CA PRO A 143 -2.91 -7.07 -15.35
C PRO A 143 -2.62 -8.03 -16.51
N GLU A 144 -3.26 -7.80 -17.65
CA GLU A 144 -3.26 -8.67 -18.85
C GLU A 144 -1.86 -8.82 -19.45
N HIS A 145 -1.05 -7.76 -19.37
CA HIS A 145 0.34 -7.72 -19.84
C HIS A 145 1.36 -8.10 -18.76
N TYR A 146 0.91 -8.63 -17.62
CA TYR A 146 1.78 -9.11 -16.54
C TYR A 146 2.72 -8.03 -15.98
N VAL A 147 2.31 -6.76 -16.05
CA VAL A 147 3.00 -5.61 -15.44
C VAL A 147 2.34 -5.27 -14.11
N LEU A 148 2.77 -5.94 -13.04
CA LEU A 148 2.22 -5.75 -11.71
C LEU A 148 2.52 -4.33 -11.21
N SER A 149 1.50 -3.61 -10.76
CA SER A 149 1.70 -2.30 -10.14
C SER A 149 1.52 -2.40 -8.63
N LEU A 150 2.59 -2.08 -7.89
CA LEU A 150 2.60 -1.91 -6.44
C LEU A 150 2.55 -0.43 -6.05
N GLU A 151 2.15 0.44 -6.99
CA GLU A 151 2.19 1.88 -6.81
C GLU A 151 0.89 2.46 -6.24
N ARG A 152 1.03 3.69 -5.75
CA ARG A 152 -0.02 4.34 -4.98
C ARG A 152 -0.97 5.27 -5.76
N SER A 153 -0.70 5.61 -7.02
CA SER A 153 -1.38 6.79 -7.60
C SER A 153 -1.45 6.87 -9.13
N GLY A 154 -1.28 5.76 -9.85
CA GLY A 154 -1.12 5.82 -11.32
C GLY A 154 -2.40 5.74 -12.18
N LYS A 155 -3.52 5.20 -11.69
CA LYS A 155 -4.56 4.62 -12.59
C LYS A 155 -5.95 5.29 -12.59
N GLN A 156 -6.12 6.42 -11.90
CA GLN A 156 -7.45 6.91 -11.50
C GLN A 156 -8.00 8.13 -12.28
N LYS A 157 -7.66 8.24 -13.57
CA LYS A 157 -8.21 9.29 -14.44
C LYS A 157 -9.62 8.98 -14.97
N LEU A 158 -10.05 7.71 -14.96
CA LEU A 158 -11.26 7.25 -15.66
C LEU A 158 -12.46 6.93 -14.73
N ARG A 159 -12.53 7.56 -13.55
CA ARG A 159 -13.58 7.30 -12.54
C ARG A 159 -13.80 5.80 -12.21
N TRP A 160 -12.72 5.04 -12.15
CA TRP A 160 -12.71 3.62 -11.77
C TRP A 160 -11.60 3.37 -10.75
N ILE A 161 -11.76 2.35 -9.91
CA ILE A 161 -10.71 1.89 -9.00
C ILE A 161 -10.39 0.45 -9.39
N PRO A 162 -9.41 0.23 -10.29
CA PRO A 162 -9.07 -1.11 -10.76
C PRO A 162 -8.25 -1.90 -9.72
N PRO A 163 -8.27 -3.24 -9.78
CA PRO A 163 -7.44 -4.07 -8.93
C PRO A 163 -5.95 -3.84 -9.22
N ASN A 164 -5.09 -4.17 -8.26
CA ASN A 164 -3.66 -4.32 -8.49
C ASN A 164 -3.35 -5.67 -9.14
N LEU A 165 -4.11 -6.70 -8.78
CA LEU A 165 -3.94 -8.06 -9.26
C LEU A 165 -5.28 -8.81 -9.19
N VAL A 166 -5.61 -9.55 -10.24
CA VAL A 166 -6.66 -10.58 -10.22
C VAL A 166 -6.01 -11.90 -10.60
N ILE A 167 -6.15 -12.91 -9.75
CA ILE A 167 -5.67 -14.26 -10.02
C ILE A 167 -6.81 -15.26 -10.01
N ASP A 168 -6.70 -16.28 -10.86
CA ASP A 168 -7.56 -17.45 -10.85
C ASP A 168 -6.75 -18.65 -10.37
N ILE A 169 -7.17 -19.23 -9.25
CA ILE A 169 -6.48 -20.32 -8.58
C ILE A 169 -7.22 -21.63 -8.90
N PRO A 170 -6.58 -22.61 -9.56
CA PRO A 170 -7.19 -23.88 -9.91
C PRO A 170 -7.83 -24.57 -8.70
N GLY A 171 -9.09 -25.00 -8.87
CA GLY A 171 -9.87 -25.68 -7.84
C GLY A 171 -10.35 -24.79 -6.68
N LYS A 172 -10.07 -23.47 -6.70
CA LYS A 172 -10.51 -22.51 -5.67
C LYS A 172 -11.34 -21.37 -6.27
N GLY A 173 -10.98 -20.88 -7.45
CA GLY A 173 -11.63 -19.75 -8.12
C GLY A 173 -10.78 -18.48 -8.06
N SER A 174 -11.41 -17.33 -8.29
CA SER A 174 -10.71 -16.06 -8.48
C SER A 174 -10.64 -15.21 -7.21
N LEU A 175 -9.56 -14.43 -7.09
CA LEU A 175 -9.36 -13.40 -6.07
C LEU A 175 -8.90 -12.10 -6.73
N SER A 176 -9.43 -10.98 -6.26
CA SER A 176 -9.08 -9.62 -6.70
C SER A 176 -8.50 -8.82 -5.55
N PHE A 177 -7.31 -8.25 -5.74
CA PHE A 177 -6.54 -7.54 -4.73
C PHE A 177 -6.47 -6.05 -5.05
N PHE A 178 -6.76 -5.21 -4.06
CA PHE A 178 -6.70 -3.76 -4.14
C PHE A 178 -5.81 -3.25 -3.01
N LEU A 179 -4.70 -2.60 -3.35
CA LEU A 179 -3.71 -2.10 -2.40
C LEU A 179 -3.99 -0.64 -2.07
N GLU A 180 -4.20 -0.37 -0.78
CA GLU A 180 -4.52 0.94 -0.19
C GLU A 180 -5.66 1.69 -0.87
N ALA A 181 -6.75 0.98 -1.14
CA ALA A 181 -7.98 1.54 -1.66
C ALA A 181 -8.99 1.84 -0.53
N PRO A 182 -9.98 2.73 -0.74
CA PRO A 182 -10.20 3.61 -1.90
C PRO A 182 -9.19 4.75 -1.99
N ARG A 183 -8.82 5.08 -3.24
CA ARG A 183 -8.02 6.27 -3.53
C ARG A 183 -8.82 7.31 -4.30
N PRO A 184 -8.47 8.60 -4.14
CA PRO A 184 -9.23 9.66 -4.79
C PRO A 184 -9.11 9.63 -6.32
N LEU A 185 -10.23 9.88 -6.99
CA LEU A 185 -10.28 9.97 -8.45
C LEU A 185 -9.85 11.37 -8.91
N ALA A 186 -9.35 11.46 -10.14
CA ALA A 186 -9.18 12.75 -10.80
C ALA A 186 -10.55 13.42 -10.99
N TRP A 187 -10.55 14.75 -10.96
CA TRP A 187 -11.74 15.59 -11.14
C TRP A 187 -11.38 16.74 -12.07
N GLU A 188 -12.30 17.12 -12.94
CA GLU A 188 -12.10 18.23 -13.89
C GLU A 188 -12.75 19.52 -13.39
N ASP A 189 -13.87 19.40 -12.66
CA ASP A 189 -14.63 20.54 -12.15
C ASP A 189 -15.12 20.36 -10.70
N THR A 190 -15.91 21.32 -10.22
CA THR A 190 -16.48 21.29 -8.86
C THR A 190 -17.51 20.16 -8.66
N SER A 191 -18.23 19.76 -9.71
CA SER A 191 -19.19 18.66 -9.63
C SER A 191 -18.46 17.33 -9.41
N ASP A 192 -17.41 17.11 -10.19
CA ASP A 192 -16.55 15.93 -10.12
C ASP A 192 -15.81 15.84 -8.77
N LEU A 193 -15.38 16.99 -8.24
CA LEU A 193 -14.77 17.03 -6.92
C LEU A 193 -15.77 16.68 -5.82
N LYS A 194 -17.02 17.18 -5.89
CA LYS A 194 -18.07 16.83 -4.91
C LYS A 194 -18.38 15.33 -4.93
N GLU A 195 -18.46 14.73 -6.12
CA GLU A 195 -18.68 13.29 -6.27
C GLU A 195 -17.50 12.46 -5.72
N SER A 196 -16.27 12.86 -6.05
CA SER A 196 -15.05 12.15 -5.61
C SER A 196 -14.62 12.48 -4.18
N TRP A 197 -15.17 13.52 -3.54
CA TRP A 197 -14.82 13.97 -2.18
C TRP A 197 -14.93 12.86 -1.13
N LYS A 198 -15.93 11.99 -1.27
CA LYS A 198 -16.11 10.82 -0.41
C LYS A 198 -14.88 9.91 -0.43
N LEU A 199 -14.15 9.82 -1.54
CA LEU A 199 -12.92 9.03 -1.67
C LEU A 199 -11.69 9.74 -1.07
N TYR A 200 -11.70 11.07 -1.03
CA TYR A 200 -10.65 11.85 -0.37
C TYR A 200 -10.69 11.71 1.16
N THR A 201 -11.90 11.54 1.71
CA THR A 201 -12.16 11.43 3.15
C THR A 201 -12.33 9.98 3.62
N ALA A 202 -12.47 9.03 2.70
CA ALA A 202 -12.54 7.61 3.03
C ALA A 202 -11.25 7.10 3.66
N LEU A 203 -11.42 6.21 4.64
CA LEU A 203 -10.34 5.49 5.30
C LEU A 203 -9.65 4.54 4.31
N ARG A 204 -8.35 4.30 4.46
CA ARG A 204 -7.58 3.48 3.50
C ARG A 204 -6.91 2.31 4.22
N PRO A 205 -7.58 1.16 4.32
CA PRO A 205 -6.96 -0.10 4.72
C PRO A 205 -5.82 -0.47 3.78
N ASP A 206 -4.80 -1.17 4.28
CA ASP A 206 -3.63 -1.50 3.46
C ASP A 206 -3.94 -2.42 2.28
N MET A 207 -4.84 -3.41 2.45
CA MET A 207 -5.29 -4.30 1.37
C MET A 207 -6.78 -4.63 1.51
N MET A 208 -7.53 -4.47 0.43
CA MET A 208 -8.87 -5.01 0.27
C MET A 208 -8.85 -6.18 -0.71
N ILE A 209 -9.52 -7.27 -0.35
CA ILE A 209 -9.55 -8.51 -1.13
C ILE A 209 -11.01 -8.88 -1.37
N TYR A 210 -11.31 -9.21 -2.62
CA TYR A 210 -12.63 -9.62 -3.07
C TYR A 210 -12.54 -11.00 -3.72
N GLY A 211 -13.51 -11.86 -3.43
CA GLY A 211 -13.73 -13.10 -4.15
C GLY A 211 -14.33 -12.84 -5.52
N GLY A 212 -13.80 -13.52 -6.54
CA GLY A 212 -14.20 -13.36 -7.93
C GLY A 212 -13.27 -12.42 -8.71
N ARG A 213 -13.63 -12.16 -9.97
CA ARG A 213 -12.92 -11.25 -10.89
C ARG A 213 -13.55 -9.86 -10.82
N ILE A 214 -13.15 -9.06 -9.83
CA ILE A 214 -13.65 -7.70 -9.60
C ILE A 214 -12.69 -6.71 -10.26
N MET A 215 -13.18 -6.04 -11.31
CA MET A 215 -12.39 -5.09 -12.09
C MET A 215 -12.56 -3.63 -11.65
N ASP A 216 -13.58 -3.34 -10.86
CA ASP A 216 -13.83 -2.02 -10.28
C ASP A 216 -14.59 -2.16 -8.96
N ILE A 217 -14.09 -1.48 -7.92
CA ILE A 217 -14.70 -1.45 -6.58
C ILE A 217 -15.42 -0.14 -6.29
N LEU A 218 -15.38 0.84 -7.19
CA LEU A 218 -16.10 2.09 -6.98
C LEU A 218 -17.60 1.85 -6.83
N ASP A 219 -18.21 2.49 -5.83
CA ASP A 219 -19.66 2.59 -5.67
C ASP A 219 -19.98 3.93 -5.01
N THR A 220 -20.23 4.96 -5.81
CA THR A 220 -20.45 6.35 -5.35
C THR A 220 -21.76 6.53 -4.57
N ASN A 221 -22.70 5.59 -4.71
CA ASN A 221 -23.97 5.57 -4.00
C ASN A 221 -23.84 4.97 -2.60
N SER A 222 -22.75 4.25 -2.33
CA SER A 222 -22.44 3.69 -1.02
C SER A 222 -21.66 4.64 -0.11
N ASN A 223 -21.66 4.35 1.20
CA ASN A 223 -20.80 4.99 2.19
C ASN A 223 -20.23 3.92 3.13
N PRO A 224 -18.92 3.63 3.10
CA PRO A 224 -17.87 4.25 2.28
C PRO A 224 -18.09 4.02 0.77
N PRO A 225 -17.54 4.86 -0.13
CA PRO A 225 -17.86 4.89 -1.57
C PRO A 225 -17.21 3.75 -2.39
N VAL A 226 -17.20 2.54 -1.84
CA VAL A 226 -16.70 1.32 -2.48
C VAL A 226 -17.55 0.13 -2.13
N LYS A 227 -17.56 -0.86 -3.02
CA LYS A 227 -18.16 -2.17 -2.79
C LYS A 227 -17.59 -2.80 -1.52
N LYS A 228 -18.46 -3.44 -0.75
CA LYS A 228 -18.11 -4.20 0.46
C LYS A 228 -17.04 -5.27 0.16
N PRO A 229 -15.83 -5.21 0.76
CA PRO A 229 -14.81 -6.24 0.57
C PRO A 229 -15.19 -7.56 1.26
N ASP A 230 -14.70 -8.67 0.72
CA ASP A 230 -14.83 -9.96 1.39
C ASP A 230 -13.84 -10.04 2.57
N LEU A 231 -12.61 -9.54 2.37
CA LEU A 231 -11.53 -9.57 3.37
C LEU A 231 -10.72 -8.27 3.34
N ILE A 232 -10.31 -7.79 4.52
CA ILE A 232 -9.31 -6.72 4.68
C ILE A 232 -8.07 -7.28 5.35
N VAL A 233 -6.88 -6.90 4.87
CA VAL A 233 -5.59 -7.19 5.51
C VAL A 233 -4.89 -5.87 5.84
N GLU A 234 -4.59 -5.65 7.12
CA GLU A 234 -3.84 -4.49 7.61
C GLU A 234 -2.45 -4.90 8.09
N CYS A 235 -1.41 -4.13 7.77
CA CYS A 235 -0.04 -4.46 8.11
C CYS A 235 0.54 -3.49 9.14
N LYS A 236 1.26 -4.01 10.14
CA LYS A 236 1.96 -3.18 11.15
C LYS A 236 3.44 -3.58 11.25
N GLU A 237 4.31 -2.66 10.86
CA GLU A 237 5.76 -2.90 10.68
C GLU A 237 6.63 -2.52 11.89
N LEU A 238 6.07 -1.75 12.83
CA LEU A 238 6.77 -1.14 13.95
C LEU A 238 6.48 -1.91 15.25
N ILE A 239 7.42 -1.94 16.19
CA ILE A 239 7.24 -2.63 17.46
C ILE A 239 6.20 -1.98 18.37
N ASP A 240 6.10 -0.64 18.32
CA ASP A 240 5.30 0.20 19.21
C ASP A 240 4.04 0.74 18.54
N TRP A 241 3.59 0.11 17.45
CA TRP A 241 2.55 0.66 16.59
C TRP A 241 1.25 0.95 17.36
N TYR A 242 0.88 0.11 18.32
CA TYR A 242 -0.34 0.20 19.13
C TYR A 242 -0.38 1.43 20.05
N ALA A 243 0.79 1.93 20.47
CA ALA A 243 0.89 3.10 21.35
C ALA A 243 0.78 4.44 20.60
N ARG A 244 0.74 4.41 19.26
CA ARG A 244 0.73 5.63 18.45
C ARG A 244 -0.66 6.22 18.31
N VAL A 245 -0.75 7.54 18.37
CA VAL A 245 -1.98 8.31 18.17
C VAL A 245 -1.95 8.99 16.81
N ARG A 246 -3.07 8.94 16.08
CA ARG A 246 -3.31 9.66 14.84
C ARG A 246 -4.54 10.54 14.94
N ASP A 247 -4.51 11.66 14.23
CA ASP A 247 -5.71 12.45 13.95
C ASP A 247 -6.45 11.80 12.77
N VAL A 248 -7.66 11.29 12.99
CA VAL A 248 -8.50 10.71 11.92
C VAL A 248 -9.48 11.77 11.44
N ARG A 249 -9.42 12.10 10.14
CA ARG A 249 -10.47 12.84 9.43
C ARG A 249 -11.45 11.80 8.88
N GLY A 250 -12.69 11.82 9.36
CA GLY A 250 -13.72 10.84 8.98
C GLY A 250 -14.57 11.28 7.77
N PRO A 251 -15.53 10.43 7.34
CA PRO A 251 -16.47 10.70 6.24
C PRO A 251 -17.45 11.86 6.52
N LEU A 252 -17.37 12.49 7.70
CA LEU A 252 -18.23 13.60 8.15
C LEU A 252 -17.70 14.99 7.72
N ALA A 253 -16.56 15.06 7.03
CA ALA A 253 -16.02 16.32 6.55
C ALA A 253 -16.84 16.87 5.37
N ARG A 254 -17.25 18.15 5.43
CA ARG A 254 -18.00 18.81 4.36
C ARG A 254 -17.26 18.72 3.01
N PRO A 255 -17.98 18.44 1.90
CA PRO A 255 -17.42 18.53 0.56
C PRO A 255 -16.88 19.93 0.28
N LEU A 256 -15.65 19.99 -0.22
CA LEU A 256 -15.04 21.23 -0.66
C LEU A 256 -15.41 21.55 -2.11
N THR A 257 -15.39 22.83 -2.47
CA THR A 257 -15.43 23.30 -3.86
C THR A 257 -14.06 23.15 -4.53
N ALA A 258 -14.01 23.17 -5.88
CA ALA A 258 -12.74 23.09 -6.61
C ALA A 258 -11.82 24.28 -6.28
N GLU A 259 -12.40 25.46 -6.03
CA GLU A 259 -11.68 26.65 -5.60
C GLU A 259 -11.16 26.52 -4.16
N GLU A 260 -11.95 25.99 -3.22
CA GLU A 260 -11.47 25.70 -1.85
C GLU A 260 -10.36 24.66 -1.85
N TRP A 261 -10.49 23.60 -2.66
CA TRP A 261 -9.45 22.58 -2.78
C TRP A 261 -8.21 23.13 -3.47
N ARG A 262 -8.38 23.88 -4.57
CA ARG A 262 -7.29 24.60 -5.22
C ARG A 262 -6.64 25.56 -4.25
N ASN A 263 -7.40 26.28 -3.42
CA ASN A 263 -6.87 27.17 -2.40
C ASN A 263 -6.14 26.41 -1.30
N LEU A 264 -6.61 25.25 -0.83
CA LEU A 264 -5.86 24.41 0.12
C LEU A 264 -4.60 23.79 -0.51
N TRP A 265 -4.66 23.41 -1.78
CA TRP A 265 -3.53 22.86 -2.53
C TRP A 265 -2.51 23.95 -2.85
N ILE A 266 -2.96 25.11 -3.29
CA ILE A 266 -2.19 26.34 -3.51
C ILE A 266 -1.66 26.85 -2.18
N GLN A 267 -2.42 26.82 -1.08
CA GLN A 267 -1.93 27.10 0.28
C GLN A 267 -0.88 26.08 0.69
N GLY A 268 -1.04 24.79 0.38
CA GLY A 268 0.01 23.79 0.59
C GLY A 268 1.25 24.01 -0.29
N LEU A 269 1.05 24.52 -1.50
CA LEU A 269 2.10 24.89 -2.46
C LEU A 269 2.85 26.15 -2.00
N TRP A 270 2.13 27.18 -1.55
CA TRP A 270 2.63 28.44 -0.98
C TRP A 270 3.17 28.25 0.42
N ASP A 271 2.67 27.30 1.21
CA ASP A 271 3.27 26.91 2.48
C ASP A 271 4.62 26.26 2.19
N GLY A 272 4.68 25.37 1.20
CA GLY A 272 5.94 24.84 0.69
C GLY A 272 6.86 25.90 0.06
N LEU A 273 6.29 26.90 -0.64
CA LEU A 273 7.06 27.97 -1.31
C LEU A 273 7.53 29.05 -0.32
N ALA A 274 6.69 29.48 0.62
CA ALA A 274 6.99 30.45 1.66
C ALA A 274 7.91 29.87 2.73
N GLU A 275 7.82 28.56 2.98
CA GLU A 275 8.81 27.82 3.78
C GLU A 275 10.18 27.75 3.08
N VAL A 276 10.21 27.74 1.75
CA VAL A 276 11.43 27.77 0.91
C VAL A 276 11.94 29.21 0.67
N LEU A 277 11.08 30.23 0.75
CA LEU A 277 11.40 31.63 0.45
C LEU A 277 11.54 32.53 1.68
N GLY A 278 11.23 32.06 2.90
CA GLY A 278 11.52 32.75 4.15
C GLY A 278 10.74 34.05 4.41
N VAL A 279 9.48 34.15 3.93
CA VAL A 279 8.57 35.31 4.16
C VAL A 279 7.38 34.96 5.05
N THR A 280 6.78 35.93 5.75
CA THR A 280 5.85 35.64 6.86
C THR A 280 4.41 35.31 6.48
N ARG A 281 3.99 34.20 7.09
CA ARG A 281 2.74 33.42 7.03
C ARG A 281 1.67 33.87 8.04
N LYS A 282 1.65 35.15 8.45
CA LYS A 282 1.09 35.54 9.76
C LYS A 282 -0.44 35.39 9.89
N GLU A 283 -1.17 35.29 8.77
CA GLU A 283 -2.64 35.10 8.73
C GLU A 283 -3.08 33.65 8.44
N ALA A 284 -2.17 32.75 8.01
CA ALA A 284 -2.48 31.32 7.83
C ALA A 284 -2.84 30.60 9.15
N ILE A 285 -2.66 31.32 10.26
CA ILE A 285 -2.70 30.87 11.63
C ILE A 285 -4.09 31.03 12.26
N GLU A 286 -5.01 31.83 11.71
CA GLU A 286 -6.22 32.18 12.47
C GLU A 286 -7.46 31.30 12.27
N GLN A 287 -7.63 30.56 11.18
CA GLN A 287 -8.85 29.74 10.98
C GLN A 287 -8.63 28.35 10.37
N ALA A 288 -7.51 27.71 10.70
CA ALA A 288 -7.51 26.26 10.91
C ALA A 288 -8.17 25.85 12.26
N LYS A 289 -8.90 26.80 12.90
CA LYS A 289 -9.37 26.78 14.31
C LYS A 289 -10.66 26.00 14.60
N GLU A 290 -11.40 25.48 13.63
CA GLU A 290 -12.53 24.55 13.91
C GLU A 290 -12.16 23.09 13.59
N LYS A 291 -11.23 22.53 14.36
CA LYS A 291 -10.86 21.11 14.25
C LYS A 291 -12.00 20.20 14.74
N LYS A 292 -12.64 19.46 13.83
CA LYS A 292 -13.33 18.20 14.15
C LYS A 292 -12.55 17.02 13.57
N GLY A 293 -11.43 16.69 14.19
CA GLY A 293 -10.71 15.41 13.98
C GLY A 293 -10.63 14.68 15.32
N ILE A 294 -10.89 13.38 15.32
CA ILE A 294 -10.82 12.56 16.55
C ILE A 294 -9.40 12.01 16.65
N ARG A 295 -8.77 12.19 17.81
CA ARG A 295 -7.51 11.51 18.15
C ARG A 295 -7.82 10.07 18.48
N LEU A 296 -7.35 9.16 17.64
CA LEU A 296 -7.50 7.72 17.83
C LEU A 296 -6.11 7.09 17.90
N ASN A 297 -5.93 6.15 18.83
CA ASN A 297 -4.74 5.29 18.77
C ASN A 297 -4.84 4.37 17.54
N GLU A 298 -3.71 3.82 17.09
CA GLU A 298 -3.70 2.96 15.88
C GLU A 298 -4.61 1.73 16.05
N VAL A 299 -4.80 1.20 17.26
CA VAL A 299 -5.72 0.09 17.53
C VAL A 299 -7.15 0.48 17.14
N LYS A 300 -7.62 1.65 17.59
CA LYS A 300 -8.92 2.21 17.22
C LYS A 300 -9.02 2.54 15.73
N VAL A 301 -7.93 2.89 15.06
CA VAL A 301 -7.93 3.06 13.60
C VAL A 301 -8.20 1.74 12.89
N VAL A 302 -7.60 0.63 13.35
CA VAL A 302 -7.81 -0.71 12.80
C VAL A 302 -9.25 -1.17 13.01
N GLU A 303 -9.78 -1.01 14.23
CA GLU A 303 -11.19 -1.30 14.55
C GLU A 303 -12.13 -0.48 13.65
N LEU A 304 -11.83 0.80 13.46
CA LEU A 304 -12.62 1.69 12.62
C LEU A 304 -12.67 1.20 11.16
N TYR A 305 -11.58 0.63 10.62
CA TYR A 305 -11.61 0.04 9.27
C TYR A 305 -12.60 -1.11 9.19
N LYS A 306 -12.62 -2.00 10.19
CA LYS A 306 -13.59 -3.09 10.25
C LYS A 306 -15.02 -2.57 10.33
N SER A 307 -15.28 -1.60 11.20
CA SER A 307 -16.63 -1.04 11.38
C SER A 307 -17.13 -0.30 10.13
N VAL A 308 -16.25 0.46 9.47
CA VAL A 308 -16.62 1.28 8.30
C VAL A 308 -16.85 0.42 7.05
N TYR A 309 -15.95 -0.52 6.76
CA TYR A 309 -16.06 -1.34 5.55
C TYR A 309 -16.86 -2.63 5.74
N ASN A 310 -17.05 -3.04 7.00
CA ASN A 310 -17.80 -4.22 7.40
C ASN A 310 -17.40 -5.49 6.61
N PRO A 311 -16.11 -5.81 6.38
CA PRO A 311 -15.74 -6.99 5.60
C PRO A 311 -16.30 -8.27 6.24
N ARG A 312 -16.37 -9.39 5.50
CA ARG A 312 -16.73 -10.68 6.12
C ARG A 312 -15.74 -11.02 7.23
N GLU A 313 -14.47 -10.69 7.00
CA GLU A 313 -13.41 -10.88 8.00
C GLU A 313 -12.30 -9.84 7.82
N MET A 314 -11.53 -9.61 8.88
CA MET A 314 -10.39 -8.70 8.86
C MET A 314 -9.20 -9.35 9.54
N ILE A 315 -8.04 -9.24 8.90
CA ILE A 315 -6.77 -9.77 9.38
C ILE A 315 -5.81 -8.61 9.66
N LEU A 316 -5.10 -8.68 10.79
CA LEU A 316 -3.96 -7.84 11.09
C LEU A 316 -2.68 -8.68 11.04
N VAL A 317 -1.71 -8.27 10.22
CA VAL A 317 -0.38 -8.88 10.11
C VAL A 317 0.64 -7.94 10.77
N SER A 318 1.19 -8.36 11.90
CA SER A 318 2.22 -7.60 12.61
C SER A 318 3.61 -8.23 12.45
N ARG A 319 4.60 -7.38 12.15
CA ARG A 319 6.00 -7.80 12.08
C ARG A 319 6.51 -8.30 13.43
N TYR A 320 6.09 -7.64 14.51
CA TYR A 320 6.51 -7.93 15.88
C TYR A 320 5.40 -8.62 16.65
N SER A 321 5.72 -9.21 17.81
CA SER A 321 4.69 -9.67 18.75
C SER A 321 3.81 -8.51 19.20
N VAL A 322 2.51 -8.75 19.25
CA VAL A 322 1.52 -7.80 19.76
C VAL A 322 1.26 -8.14 21.23
N PRO A 323 1.26 -7.17 22.16
CA PRO A 323 0.92 -7.43 23.56
C PRO A 323 -0.45 -8.09 23.70
N ASP A 324 -0.59 -9.02 24.65
CA ASP A 324 -1.82 -9.81 24.82
C ASP A 324 -3.06 -8.92 24.99
N GLU A 325 -2.98 -7.84 25.77
CA GLU A 325 -4.10 -6.90 25.96
C GLU A 325 -4.59 -6.32 24.62
N VAL A 326 -3.66 -5.88 23.77
CA VAL A 326 -3.98 -5.33 22.44
C VAL A 326 -4.53 -6.42 21.51
N ARG A 327 -3.98 -7.64 21.59
CA ARG A 327 -4.51 -8.78 20.83
C ARG A 327 -5.95 -9.09 21.22
N HIS A 328 -6.23 -9.24 22.51
CA HIS A 328 -7.58 -9.51 23.00
C HIS A 328 -8.57 -8.40 22.62
N GLU A 329 -8.13 -7.13 22.68
CA GLU A 329 -8.93 -5.99 22.20
C GLU A 329 -9.31 -6.15 20.72
N LEU A 330 -8.34 -6.42 19.84
CA LEU A 330 -8.59 -6.63 18.41
C LEU A 330 -9.47 -7.87 18.13
N GLU A 331 -9.18 -8.98 18.79
CA GLU A 331 -9.92 -10.25 18.62
C GLU A 331 -11.36 -10.14 19.14
N SER A 332 -11.60 -9.37 20.21
CA SER A 332 -12.96 -9.06 20.68
C SER A 332 -13.77 -8.24 19.66
N HIS A 333 -13.09 -7.48 18.81
CA HIS A 333 -13.68 -6.82 17.65
C HIS A 333 -13.72 -7.73 16.42
N GLY A 334 -13.38 -9.02 16.57
CA GLY A 334 -13.34 -10.05 15.52
C GLY A 334 -12.27 -9.82 14.45
N ILE A 335 -11.16 -9.19 14.81
CA ILE A 335 -9.99 -9.05 13.94
C ILE A 335 -9.02 -10.18 14.27
N ILE A 336 -8.60 -10.95 13.27
CA ILE A 336 -7.65 -12.04 13.45
C ILE A 336 -6.24 -11.49 13.40
N VAL A 337 -5.44 -11.78 14.43
CA VAL A 337 -4.08 -11.26 14.57
C VAL A 337 -3.06 -12.35 14.24
N TYR A 338 -2.25 -12.11 13.21
CA TYR A 338 -1.01 -12.84 12.94
C TYR A 338 0.16 -11.93 13.29
N ASP A 339 0.84 -12.22 14.39
CA ASP A 339 1.95 -11.40 14.88
C ASP A 339 3.29 -12.15 14.84
N ASN A 340 4.36 -11.44 15.21
CA ASN A 340 5.72 -11.96 15.15
C ASN A 340 6.07 -12.55 13.76
N VAL A 341 5.48 -12.00 12.70
CA VAL A 341 5.67 -12.51 11.34
C VAL A 341 7.07 -12.20 10.83
N GLY A 342 7.67 -11.10 11.29
CA GLY A 342 9.00 -10.70 10.85
C GLY A 342 9.06 -10.52 9.33
N PHE A 343 10.17 -10.97 8.74
CA PHE A 343 10.31 -11.20 7.30
C PHE A 343 10.37 -12.72 6.99
N ASP A 344 9.61 -13.52 7.72
CA ASP A 344 9.52 -14.97 7.53
C ASP A 344 8.38 -15.31 6.57
N LEU A 345 8.75 -15.73 5.35
CA LEU A 345 7.79 -16.07 4.31
C LEU A 345 6.88 -17.23 4.74
N ASN A 346 7.38 -18.21 5.50
CA ASN A 346 6.59 -19.38 5.89
C ASN A 346 5.43 -19.02 6.82
N LYS A 347 5.61 -18.00 7.67
CA LYS A 347 4.55 -17.51 8.56
C LYS A 347 3.37 -16.91 7.80
N LEU A 348 3.58 -16.45 6.56
CA LEU A 348 2.50 -15.96 5.69
C LEU A 348 1.70 -17.09 5.01
N ALA A 349 2.14 -18.34 5.06
CA ALA A 349 1.42 -19.46 4.43
C ALA A 349 0.02 -19.64 5.02
N VAL A 350 -0.12 -19.50 6.35
CA VAL A 350 -1.42 -19.61 7.03
C VAL A 350 -2.34 -18.44 6.64
N VAL A 351 -1.78 -17.23 6.49
CA VAL A 351 -2.52 -16.06 6.01
C VAL A 351 -3.02 -16.29 4.58
N ALA A 352 -2.16 -16.82 3.71
CA ALA A 352 -2.51 -17.14 2.32
C ALA A 352 -3.60 -18.23 2.22
N GLU A 353 -3.50 -19.30 3.01
CA GLU A 353 -4.55 -20.33 3.03
C GLU A 353 -5.88 -19.73 3.51
N HIS A 354 -5.84 -18.83 4.48
CA HIS A 354 -7.02 -18.09 4.93
C HIS A 354 -7.62 -17.26 3.78
N VAL A 355 -6.79 -16.43 3.12
CA VAL A 355 -7.20 -15.62 1.96
C VAL A 355 -7.81 -16.50 0.86
N SER A 356 -7.28 -17.70 0.63
CA SER A 356 -7.76 -18.62 -0.42
C SER A 356 -9.22 -19.07 -0.23
N ARG A 357 -9.75 -19.06 1.00
CA ARG A 357 -11.14 -19.46 1.29
C ARG A 357 -12.17 -18.48 0.73
N TYR A 358 -11.73 -17.27 0.42
CA TYR A 358 -12.57 -16.22 -0.16
C TYR A 358 -12.61 -16.26 -1.69
N ALA A 359 -11.85 -17.17 -2.33
CA ALA A 359 -11.90 -17.34 -3.77
C ALA A 359 -13.30 -17.77 -4.21
N LYS A 360 -13.81 -17.16 -5.29
CA LYS A 360 -15.13 -17.48 -5.85
C LYS A 360 -14.99 -17.90 -7.30
N SER A 361 -15.73 -18.94 -7.70
CA SER A 361 -15.84 -19.33 -9.09
C SER A 361 -16.46 -18.19 -9.92
N HIS A 362 -15.99 -18.04 -11.15
CA HIS A 362 -16.47 -17.00 -12.07
C HIS A 362 -17.35 -17.56 -13.20
N GLY A 363 -17.91 -18.76 -13.07
CA GLY A 363 -18.75 -19.39 -14.11
C GLY A 363 -17.99 -19.82 -15.38
N GLU A 364 -16.81 -19.24 -15.62
CA GLU A 364 -15.90 -19.56 -16.71
C GLU A 364 -14.57 -20.08 -16.18
N THR A 365 -14.13 -21.22 -16.69
CA THR A 365 -12.80 -21.79 -16.39
C THR A 365 -11.85 -21.48 -17.53
N ILE A 366 -10.71 -20.87 -17.22
CA ILE A 366 -9.66 -20.60 -18.21
C ILE A 366 -8.57 -21.65 -18.04
N ILE A 367 -8.22 -22.34 -19.12
CA ILE A 367 -7.13 -23.32 -19.16
C ILE A 367 -6.05 -22.80 -20.12
N LYS A 368 -4.83 -22.63 -19.61
CA LYS A 368 -3.69 -22.20 -20.43
C LYS A 368 -2.97 -23.43 -21.00
N ILE A 369 -3.04 -23.58 -22.31
CA ILE A 369 -2.46 -24.72 -23.02
C ILE A 369 -1.30 -24.20 -23.88
N LYS A 370 -0.09 -24.74 -23.66
CA LYS A 370 1.09 -24.37 -24.45
C LYS A 370 1.15 -25.11 -25.79
N ASP A 371 0.71 -26.36 -25.80
CA ASP A 371 0.74 -27.20 -27.00
C ASP A 371 -0.44 -26.88 -27.92
N GLU A 372 -0.15 -26.46 -29.15
CA GLU A 372 -1.17 -26.03 -30.10
C GLU A 372 -2.08 -27.20 -30.53
N LYS A 373 -1.54 -28.41 -30.67
CA LYS A 373 -2.33 -29.58 -31.09
C LYS A 373 -3.35 -29.92 -30.00
N LEU A 374 -2.93 -29.91 -28.74
CA LEU A 374 -3.80 -30.13 -27.59
C LEU A 374 -4.87 -29.04 -27.48
N ALA A 375 -4.51 -27.77 -27.71
CA ALA A 375 -5.47 -26.67 -27.71
C ALA A 375 -6.55 -26.85 -28.79
N ARG A 376 -6.14 -27.20 -30.01
CA ARG A 376 -7.07 -27.50 -31.12
C ARG A 376 -7.96 -28.72 -30.81
N LEU A 377 -7.40 -29.75 -30.17
CA LEU A 377 -8.16 -30.94 -29.78
C LEU A 377 -9.21 -30.61 -28.72
N LEU A 378 -8.83 -29.87 -27.68
CA LEU A 378 -9.76 -29.43 -26.63
C LEU A 378 -10.87 -28.55 -27.19
N GLN A 379 -10.56 -27.65 -28.13
CA GLN A 379 -11.59 -26.86 -28.81
C GLN A 379 -12.60 -27.75 -29.57
N LYS A 380 -12.13 -28.79 -30.27
CA LYS A 380 -13.02 -29.75 -30.94
C LYS A 380 -13.88 -30.53 -29.94
N ILE A 381 -13.32 -30.95 -28.81
CA ILE A 381 -14.04 -31.61 -27.72
C ILE A 381 -15.16 -30.71 -27.19
N ILE A 382 -14.86 -29.44 -26.92
CA ILE A 382 -15.85 -28.44 -26.46
C ILE A 382 -16.98 -28.29 -27.49
N ILE A 383 -16.65 -28.19 -28.78
CA ILE A 383 -17.65 -28.09 -29.86
C ILE A 383 -18.53 -29.35 -29.90
N LEU A 384 -17.95 -30.55 -29.78
CA LEU A 384 -18.71 -31.80 -29.79
C LEU A 384 -19.66 -31.88 -28.57
N TYR A 385 -19.18 -31.52 -27.39
CA TYR A 385 -19.99 -31.48 -26.17
C TYR A 385 -21.15 -30.49 -26.29
N ASN A 386 -20.89 -29.25 -26.68
CA ASN A 386 -21.93 -28.22 -26.83
C ASN A 386 -22.99 -28.58 -27.88
N ASN A 387 -22.62 -29.39 -28.87
CA ASN A 387 -23.54 -29.89 -29.89
C ASN A 387 -24.24 -31.21 -29.48
N GLY A 388 -24.08 -31.67 -28.24
CA GLY A 388 -24.68 -32.90 -27.73
C GLY A 388 -24.11 -34.20 -28.34
N LYS A 389 -22.98 -34.11 -29.05
CA LYS A 389 -22.31 -35.25 -29.72
C LYS A 389 -21.29 -35.96 -28.85
N LEU A 390 -21.05 -35.45 -27.64
CA LEU A 390 -20.10 -36.01 -26.68
C LEU A 390 -20.71 -35.96 -25.29
N ASP A 391 -20.65 -37.09 -24.58
CA ASP A 391 -21.07 -37.22 -23.19
C ASP A 391 -19.84 -37.12 -22.29
N LEU A 392 -19.82 -36.12 -21.40
CA LEU A 392 -18.68 -35.88 -20.50
C LEU A 392 -18.47 -37.03 -19.51
N ASN A 393 -19.54 -37.72 -19.07
CA ASN A 393 -19.39 -38.83 -18.12
C ASN A 393 -18.62 -39.99 -18.75
N LYS A 394 -18.92 -40.31 -20.02
CA LYS A 394 -18.18 -41.32 -20.79
C LYS A 394 -16.73 -40.92 -21.05
N LEU A 395 -16.50 -39.64 -21.34
CA LEU A 395 -15.14 -39.13 -21.51
C LEU A 395 -14.35 -39.22 -20.19
N GLU A 396 -14.98 -38.91 -19.06
CA GLU A 396 -14.36 -38.99 -17.74
C GLU A 396 -14.01 -40.43 -17.36
N GLU A 397 -14.88 -41.40 -17.67
CA GLU A 397 -14.61 -42.84 -17.49
C GLU A 397 -13.39 -43.30 -18.31
N LEU A 398 -13.31 -42.90 -19.58
CA LEU A 398 -12.17 -43.23 -20.45
C LEU A 398 -10.85 -42.68 -19.91
N VAL A 399 -10.86 -41.43 -19.42
CA VAL A 399 -9.66 -40.80 -18.87
C VAL A 399 -9.26 -41.40 -17.51
N LYS A 400 -10.22 -41.79 -16.67
CA LYS A 400 -9.95 -42.45 -15.37
C LYS A 400 -9.38 -43.86 -15.51
N HIS A 401 -9.55 -44.53 -16.65
CA HIS A 401 -8.99 -45.86 -16.88
C HIS A 401 -7.54 -45.85 -17.39
N GLU A 402 -7.00 -44.69 -17.77
CA GLU A 402 -5.64 -44.56 -18.31
C GLU A 402 -4.67 -43.76 -17.42
N VAL A 403 -5.14 -43.20 -16.30
CA VAL A 403 -4.34 -42.48 -15.28
C VAL A 403 -4.45 -43.19 -13.95
#